data_AF-A0ABD7ARL2-F1
#
_entry.id   AF-A0ABD7ARL2-F1
#
_cell.length_a   1.000
_cell.length_b   1.000
_cell.length_c   1.000
_cell.angle_alpha   90.00
_cell.angle_beta   90.00
_cell.angle_gamma   90.00
#
_symmetry.space_group_name_H-M   'P 1'
#
loop_
_entity.id
_entity.type
_entity.pdbx_description
1 polymer ?
#
loop_
_entity_poly.entity_id
_entity_poly.type
_entity_poly.pdbx_seq_one_letter_code
_entity_poly.pdbx_strand_id
1 'polypeptide(L)'
;MSHQLTFADSEFSTKRRQTRKEIFLSRMEQILPWQNMTAVIEPFYPKAGNGRRPYPLETMLRIHCMQHWYMKASIRARVEHPFRIIKRQFGFVKARYKGLLKNDNQLAMLFTLANLFRVDQMIRQWERSQ
;
A
#
# COMPACT_ATOMS: atom_id res chain seq x y z
N MET A 1 11.41 10.93 31.83
CA MET A 1 10.38 11.89 32.30
C MET A 1 9.04 11.18 32.21
N SER A 2 8.35 11.01 33.34
CA SER A 2 7.04 10.37 33.42
C SER A 2 6.01 11.22 32.67
N HIS A 3 5.41 10.66 31.63
CA HIS A 3 4.32 11.31 30.90
C HIS A 3 3.10 11.39 31.81
N GLN A 4 2.78 12.59 32.32
CA GLN A 4 1.56 12.81 33.09
C GLN A 4 0.37 12.70 32.14
N LEU A 5 -0.46 11.69 32.33
CA LEU A 5 -1.66 11.47 31.51
C LEU A 5 -2.73 12.48 31.93
N THR A 6 -3.30 13.19 30.96
CA THR A 6 -4.43 14.08 31.22
C THR A 6 -5.69 13.25 31.48
N PHE A 7 -6.70 13.84 32.14
CA PHE A 7 -7.97 13.18 32.43
C PHE A 7 -8.61 12.59 31.15
N ALA A 8 -8.56 13.33 30.04
CA ALA A 8 -8.99 12.89 28.72
C ALA A 8 -8.17 11.67 28.22
N ASP A 9 -6.85 11.67 28.36
CA ASP A 9 -6.02 10.53 27.96
C ASP A 9 -6.37 9.25 28.74
N SER A 10 -6.75 9.38 30.01
CA SER A 10 -7.14 8.22 30.84
C SER A 10 -8.47 7.61 30.38
N GLU A 11 -9.47 8.43 30.05
CA GLU A 11 -10.80 7.96 29.59
C GLU A 11 -10.73 7.29 28.20
N PHE A 12 -9.84 7.77 27.33
CA PHE A 12 -9.65 7.18 26.00
C PHE A 12 -8.74 5.94 26.00
N SER A 13 -7.91 5.75 27.03
CA SER A 13 -6.96 4.62 27.09
C SER A 13 -7.65 3.25 27.15
N THR A 14 -8.82 3.17 27.80
CA THR A 14 -9.46 1.89 28.17
C THR A 14 -10.36 1.31 27.08
N LYS A 15 -10.77 2.09 26.06
CA LYS A 15 -11.79 1.69 25.07
C LYS A 15 -11.54 2.14 23.63
N ARG A 16 -10.35 2.63 23.28
CA ARG A 16 -10.11 3.09 21.91
C ARG A 16 -9.93 1.90 20.95
N ARG A 17 -10.87 1.73 20.01
CA ARG A 17 -10.72 0.81 18.88
C ARG A 17 -9.48 1.23 18.09
N GLN A 18 -8.48 0.36 18.05
CA GLN A 18 -7.26 0.62 17.30
C GLN A 18 -7.58 0.85 15.82
N THR A 19 -7.00 1.90 15.25
CA THR A 19 -7.18 2.16 13.83
C THR A 19 -6.39 1.14 13.00
N ARG A 20 -6.82 0.90 11.75
CA ARG A 20 -6.06 0.02 10.83
C ARG A 20 -4.61 0.50 10.63
N LYS A 21 -4.38 1.81 10.74
CA LYS A 21 -3.06 2.43 10.67
C LYS A 21 -2.20 2.09 11.89
N GLU A 22 -2.77 2.15 13.09
CA GLU A 22 -2.08 1.78 14.34
C GLU A 22 -1.73 0.29 14.36
N ILE A 23 -2.66 -0.59 13.97
CA ILE A 23 -2.41 -2.03 13.87
C ILE A 23 -1.27 -2.30 12.87
N PHE A 24 -1.27 -1.62 11.73
CA PHE A 24 -0.22 -1.74 10.73
C PHE A 24 1.14 -1.30 11.30
N LEU A 25 1.21 -0.12 11.90
CA LEU A 25 2.43 0.42 12.50
C LEU A 25 2.98 -0.49 13.62
N SER A 26 2.10 -1.00 14.48
CA SER A 26 2.47 -1.93 15.55
C SER A 26 3.12 -3.20 15.01
N ARG A 27 2.59 -3.76 13.92
CA ARG A 27 3.19 -4.93 13.26
C ARG A 27 4.53 -4.60 12.62
N MET A 28 4.67 -3.42 12.02
CA MET A 28 5.93 -3.00 11.40
C MET A 28 7.04 -2.86 12.43
N GLU A 29 6.72 -2.36 13.64
CA GLU A 29 7.67 -2.27 14.74
C GLU A 29 8.25 -3.62 15.16
N GLN A 30 7.49 -4.70 14.97
CA GLN A 30 7.92 -6.06 15.30
C GLN A 30 8.74 -6.71 14.17
N ILE A 31 8.44 -6.39 12.92
CA ILE A 31 9.01 -7.08 11.76
C ILE A 31 10.34 -6.47 11.33
N LEU A 32 10.50 -5.16 11.50
CA LEU A 32 11.64 -4.43 10.94
C LEU A 32 12.73 -4.21 11.99
N PRO A 33 13.99 -4.56 11.66
CA PRO A 33 15.11 -4.30 12.55
C PRO A 33 15.52 -2.82 12.47
N TRP A 34 14.71 -1.93 13.06
CA TRP A 34 14.90 -0.49 12.96
C TRP A 34 16.30 -0.03 13.39
N GLN A 35 16.81 -0.57 14.48
CA GLN A 35 18.14 -0.24 15.00
C GLN A 35 19.26 -0.54 13.99
N ASN A 36 19.19 -1.70 13.33
CA ASN A 36 20.18 -2.08 12.33
C ASN A 36 20.08 -1.16 11.10
N MET A 37 18.86 -0.82 10.69
CA MET A 37 18.63 0.08 9.56
C MET A 37 19.11 1.50 9.86
N THR A 38 18.85 2.03 11.05
CA THR A 38 19.33 3.36 11.45
C THR A 38 20.85 3.38 11.52
N ALA A 39 21.50 2.35 12.06
CA ALA A 39 22.95 2.28 12.16
C ALA A 39 23.65 2.34 10.78
N VAL A 40 23.05 1.74 9.75
CA VAL A 40 23.59 1.79 8.38
C VAL A 40 23.42 3.18 7.75
N ILE A 41 22.32 3.87 8.05
CA ILE A 41 21.96 5.15 7.39
C ILE A 41 22.56 6.35 8.13
N GLU A 42 22.71 6.26 9.45
CA GLU A 42 23.19 7.33 10.33
C GLU A 42 24.48 8.01 9.85
N PRO A 43 25.51 7.30 9.36
CA PRO A 43 26.73 7.94 8.86
C PRO A 43 26.51 8.91 7.70
N PHE A 44 25.49 8.66 6.87
CA PHE A 44 25.17 9.44 5.68
C PHE A 44 24.07 10.49 5.93
N TYR A 45 23.44 10.46 7.11
CA TYR A 45 22.31 11.33 7.41
C TYR A 45 22.77 12.77 7.68
N PRO A 46 22.08 13.79 7.14
CA PRO A 46 22.48 15.18 7.33
C PRO A 46 22.53 15.55 8.81
N LYS A 47 23.67 16.11 9.23
CA LYS A 47 23.86 16.67 10.55
C LYS A 47 23.39 18.12 10.56
N ALA A 48 22.92 18.59 11.70
CA ALA A 48 22.44 19.95 11.84
C ALA A 48 23.59 20.96 11.59
N GLY A 49 23.43 21.81 10.57
CA GLY A 49 24.26 23.00 10.34
C GLY A 49 23.47 24.29 10.64
N ASN A 50 23.83 25.39 10.00
CA ASN A 50 23.21 26.72 10.21
C ASN A 50 21.83 26.89 9.54
N GLY A 51 21.23 25.83 9.00
CA GLY A 51 19.96 25.85 8.27
C GLY A 51 18.81 25.18 9.01
N ARG A 52 17.76 24.82 8.26
CA ARG A 52 16.65 24.03 8.81
C ARG A 52 17.17 22.71 9.36
N ARG A 53 16.80 22.39 10.59
CA ARG A 53 17.20 21.14 11.23
C ARG A 53 16.55 19.97 10.47
N PRO A 54 17.33 18.95 10.10
CA PRO A 54 16.76 17.73 9.52
C PRO A 54 15.87 17.03 10.54
N TYR A 55 14.82 16.36 10.06
CA TYR A 55 13.98 15.52 10.92
C TYR A 55 14.83 14.44 11.59
N PRO A 56 14.44 13.91 12.76
CA PRO A 56 15.12 12.75 13.35
C PRO A 56 15.17 11.59 12.35
N LEU A 57 16.33 10.94 12.23
CA LEU A 57 16.56 9.85 11.27
C LEU A 57 15.48 8.77 11.37
N GLU A 58 15.16 8.34 12.58
CA GLU A 58 14.18 7.29 12.85
C GLU A 58 12.78 7.67 12.33
N THR A 59 12.36 8.92 12.53
CA THR A 59 11.09 9.45 12.02
C THR A 59 11.09 9.51 10.51
N MET A 60 12.17 10.01 9.91
CA MET A 60 12.29 10.14 8.46
C MET A 60 12.27 8.76 7.80
N LEU A 61 12.99 7.80 8.36
CA LEU A 61 13.02 6.40 7.91
C LEU A 61 11.63 5.78 7.95
N ARG A 62 10.90 5.90 9.07
CA ARG A 62 9.53 5.38 9.19
C ARG A 62 8.59 5.98 8.15
N ILE A 63 8.69 7.29 7.89
CA ILE A 63 7.89 7.96 6.86
C ILE A 63 8.18 7.37 5.48
N HIS A 64 9.45 7.20 5.12
CA HIS A 64 9.84 6.66 3.81
C HIS A 64 9.38 5.20 3.64
N CYS A 65 9.55 4.37 4.67
CA CYS A 65 9.04 3.00 4.66
C CYS A 65 7.52 2.96 4.48
N MET A 66 6.78 3.78 5.23
CA MET A 66 5.33 3.90 5.09
C MET A 66 4.93 4.31 3.67
N GLN A 67 5.55 5.35 3.12
CA GLN A 67 5.29 5.82 1.74
C GLN A 67 5.54 4.70 0.72
N HIS A 68 6.66 3.99 0.84
CA HIS A 68 7.01 2.90 -0.07
C HIS A 68 6.00 1.75 -0.03
N TRP A 69 5.55 1.36 1.16
CA TRP A 69 4.55 0.28 1.28
C TRP A 69 3.16 0.71 0.81
N TYR A 70 2.73 1.93 1.11
CA TYR A 70 1.48 2.45 0.56
C TYR A 70 1.53 2.50 -0.97
N MET A 71 2.66 2.89 -1.55
CA MET A 71 2.86 2.85 -3.00
C MET A 71 2.73 1.42 -3.54
N LYS A 72 3.40 0.44 -2.93
CA LYS A 72 3.28 -0.98 -3.32
C LYS A 72 1.84 -1.49 -3.21
N ALA A 73 1.15 -1.16 -2.13
CA ALA A 73 -0.24 -1.56 -1.91
C ALA A 73 -1.19 -0.94 -2.95
N SER A 74 -0.98 0.34 -3.29
CA SER A 74 -1.76 1.04 -4.33
C SER A 74 -1.57 0.41 -5.71
N ILE A 75 -0.32 0.12 -6.10
CA ILE A 75 -0.02 -0.57 -7.37
C ILE A 75 -0.70 -1.94 -7.39
N ARG A 76 -0.57 -2.72 -6.31
CA ARG A 76 -1.21 -4.02 -6.19
C ARG A 76 -2.73 -3.94 -6.37
N ALA A 77 -3.40 -2.99 -5.69
CA ALA A 77 -4.84 -2.81 -5.81
C ALA A 77 -5.27 -2.48 -7.25
N ARG A 78 -4.50 -1.66 -7.97
CA ARG A 78 -4.74 -1.36 -9.40
C ARG A 78 -4.64 -2.60 -10.28
N VAL A 79 -3.65 -3.46 -10.04
CA VAL A 79 -3.41 -4.70 -10.80
C VAL A 79 -4.43 -5.78 -10.46
N GLU A 80 -4.89 -5.88 -9.21
CA GLU A 80 -5.91 -6.87 -8.80
C GLU A 80 -7.25 -6.67 -9.52
N HIS A 81 -7.58 -5.43 -9.89
CA HIS A 81 -8.84 -5.11 -10.55
C HIS A 81 -9.03 -5.79 -11.93
N PRO A 82 -8.13 -5.65 -12.92
CA PRO A 82 -8.25 -6.37 -14.18
C PRO A 82 -8.20 -7.89 -14.00
N PHE A 83 -7.37 -8.41 -13.08
CA PHE A 83 -7.38 -9.84 -12.76
C PHE A 83 -8.72 -10.32 -12.21
N ARG A 84 -9.40 -9.51 -11.38
CA ARG A 84 -10.75 -9.82 -10.89
C ARG A 84 -11.74 -9.90 -12.06
N ILE A 85 -11.70 -8.96 -13.02
CA ILE A 85 -12.56 -9.00 -14.20
C ILE A 85 -12.32 -10.29 -14.99
N ILE A 86 -11.05 -10.57 -15.31
CA ILE A 86 -10.67 -11.75 -16.11
C ILE A 86 -11.10 -13.05 -15.41
N LYS A 87 -10.87 -13.18 -14.10
CA LYS A 87 -11.18 -14.41 -13.36
C LYS A 87 -12.68 -14.59 -13.08
N ARG A 88 -13.37 -13.51 -12.70
CA ARG A 88 -14.77 -13.58 -12.25
C ARG A 88 -15.77 -13.34 -13.38
N GLN A 89 -15.55 -12.35 -14.23
CA GLN A 89 -16.49 -12.01 -15.31
C GLN A 89 -16.22 -12.86 -16.56
N PHE A 90 -14.96 -13.05 -16.94
CA PHE A 90 -14.59 -13.86 -18.12
C PHE A 90 -14.29 -15.32 -17.79
N GLY A 91 -14.38 -15.73 -16.51
CA GLY A 91 -14.28 -17.13 -16.10
C GLY A 91 -12.91 -17.77 -16.35
N PHE A 92 -11.83 -16.99 -16.41
CA PHE A 92 -10.48 -17.54 -16.56
C PHE A 92 -10.01 -18.17 -15.25
N VAL A 93 -10.02 -19.52 -15.19
CA VAL A 93 -9.64 -20.30 -14.00
C VAL A 93 -8.31 -21.04 -14.18
N LYS A 94 -8.08 -21.60 -15.37
CA LYS A 94 -6.87 -22.36 -15.73
C LYS A 94 -6.47 -22.08 -17.17
N ALA A 95 -5.18 -22.23 -17.47
CA ALA A 95 -4.67 -22.21 -18.84
C ALA A 95 -5.31 -23.34 -19.65
N ARG A 96 -5.74 -23.05 -20.88
CA ARG A 96 -6.43 -24.03 -21.74
C ARG A 96 -5.56 -24.56 -22.87
N TYR A 97 -4.63 -23.77 -23.38
CA TYR A 97 -3.87 -24.13 -24.58
C TYR A 97 -2.56 -24.84 -24.22
N LYS A 98 -2.17 -25.82 -25.05
CA LYS A 98 -0.83 -26.43 -25.00
C LYS A 98 0.18 -25.45 -25.60
N GLY A 99 1.10 -24.96 -24.78
CA GLY A 99 2.18 -24.03 -25.17
C GLY A 99 2.04 -22.64 -24.54
N LEU A 100 3.17 -22.09 -24.07
CA LEU A 100 3.22 -20.81 -23.36
C LEU A 100 2.74 -19.64 -24.24
N LEU A 101 3.25 -19.54 -25.48
CA LEU A 101 2.89 -18.48 -26.43
C LEU A 101 1.38 -18.38 -26.69
N LYS A 102 0.68 -19.52 -26.78
CA LYS A 102 -0.78 -19.54 -27.02
C LYS A 102 -1.54 -19.03 -25.78
N ASN A 103 -1.07 -19.37 -24.58
CA ASN A 103 -1.67 -18.85 -23.35
C ASN A 103 -1.36 -17.37 -23.14
N ASP A 104 -0.16 -16.90 -23.50
CA ASP A 104 0.21 -15.48 -23.44
C ASP A 104 -0.67 -14.65 -24.39
N ASN A 105 -0.88 -15.12 -25.62
CA ASN A 105 -1.80 -14.47 -26.57
C ASN A 105 -3.25 -14.48 -26.05
N GLN A 106 -3.70 -15.59 -25.47
CA GLN A 106 -5.03 -15.65 -24.82
C GLN A 106 -5.14 -14.61 -23.70
N LEU A 107 -4.12 -14.51 -22.86
CA LEU A 107 -4.09 -13.59 -21.73
C LEU A 107 -4.06 -12.14 -22.20
N ALA A 108 -3.27 -11.82 -23.24
CA ALA A 108 -3.24 -10.50 -23.86
C ALA A 108 -4.63 -10.10 -24.37
N MET A 109 -5.32 -11.01 -25.08
CA MET A 109 -6.70 -10.77 -25.52
C MET A 109 -7.68 -10.59 -24.36
N LEU A 110 -7.53 -11.33 -23.26
CA LEU A 110 -8.37 -11.13 -22.07
C LEU A 110 -8.12 -9.79 -21.39
N PHE A 111 -6.87 -9.31 -21.37
CA PHE A 111 -6.55 -7.98 -20.84
C PHE A 111 -7.08 -6.86 -21.73
N THR A 112 -7.03 -6.98 -23.06
CA THR A 112 -7.62 -5.98 -23.96
C THR A 112 -9.14 -5.92 -23.77
N LEU A 113 -9.81 -7.07 -23.68
CA LEU A 113 -11.25 -7.14 -23.39
C LEU A 113 -11.60 -6.59 -22.00
N ALA A 114 -10.75 -6.84 -20.99
CA ALA A 114 -10.97 -6.32 -19.63
C ALA A 114 -10.87 -4.79 -19.59
N ASN A 115 -9.97 -4.20 -20.37
CA ASN A 115 -9.87 -2.76 -20.54
C ASN A 115 -11.12 -2.18 -21.21
N LEU A 116 -11.61 -2.80 -22.28
CA LEU A 116 -12.84 -2.38 -22.97
C LEU A 116 -14.06 -2.46 -22.04
N PHE A 117 -14.20 -3.58 -21.31
CA PHE A 117 -15.27 -3.74 -20.32
C PHE A 117 -15.22 -2.66 -19.23
N ARG A 118 -14.02 -2.29 -18.77
CA ARG A 118 -13.86 -1.23 -17.78
C ARG A 118 -14.27 0.14 -18.31
N VAL A 119 -13.94 0.48 -19.57
CA VAL A 119 -14.37 1.73 -20.21
C VAL A 119 -15.89 1.79 -20.34
N ASP A 120 -16.50 0.70 -20.80
CA ASP A 120 -17.95 0.56 -20.90
C ASP A 120 -18.66 0.71 -19.54
N GLN A 121 -18.08 0.21 -18.45
CA GLN A 121 -18.55 0.49 -17.09
C GLN A 121 -18.45 1.98 -16.71
N MET A 122 -17.39 2.66 -17.13
CA MET A 122 -17.19 4.10 -16.83
C MET A 122 -18.22 4.95 -17.58
N ILE A 123 -18.49 4.66 -18.85
CA ILE A 123 -19.49 5.37 -19.66
C ILE A 123 -20.88 5.24 -19.01
N ARG A 124 -21.30 4.01 -18.69
CA ARG A 124 -22.60 3.78 -18.02
C ARG A 124 -22.70 4.41 -16.63
N GLN A 125 -21.58 4.59 -15.93
CA GLN A 125 -21.58 5.31 -14.65
C GLN A 125 -21.76 6.81 -14.87
N TRP A 126 -21.10 7.38 -15.87
CA TRP A 126 -21.22 8.78 -16.22
C TRP A 126 -22.64 9.14 -16.66
N GLU A 127 -23.26 8.32 -17.51
CA GLU A 127 -24.67 8.50 -17.94
C GLU A 127 -25.66 8.50 -16.77
N ARG A 128 -25.42 7.70 -15.72
CA ARG A 128 -26.28 7.66 -14.52
C ARG A 128 -26.04 8.81 -13.53
N SER A 129 -24.96 9.56 -13.72
CA SER A 129 -24.61 10.71 -12.86
C SER A 129 -25.07 12.05 -13.43
N GLN A 130 -25.61 12.05 -14.66
CA GLN A 130 -26.37 13.13 -15.26
C GLN A 130 -27.83 13.02 -14.84
#